data_AF-Q5GUT9-F1
#
_entry.id   AF-Q5GUT9-F1
#
_cell.length_a   1.000
_cell.length_b   1.000
_cell.length_c   1.000
_cell.angle_alpha   90.00
_cell.angle_beta   90.00
_cell.angle_gamma   90.00
#
_symmetry.space_group_name_H-M   'P 1'
#
loop_
_entity.id
_entity.type
_entity.pdbx_description
1 polymer ?
#
loop_
_entity_poly.entity_id
_entity_poly.type
_entity_poly.pdbx_seq_one_letter_code
_entity_poly.pdbx_strand_id
1 'polypeptide(L)'
;MHGDAELARLSDTLKAQLRLNDARVPDFTVYNRYLPGNNVRLLGGSGSLTGDVALNASGDVGSGHANLRGRGAHLALAGVQMRGDAELQATLQRADFKNTFFDLSGTRIRLRDMRVGDDGKDTSWWGELQVGAGTIQADAPFQVDADAAIRMHDIAPLLSVFEQRADYPRWVLGLLDSGELDATGRVRWRKQQLLVDDLHAENARLPLRARLALNDAQRRGDLYLRCGVFGAGIELDGKQRQWHLAGAREWYDAQPGLLPPVAKTK
;
A
#
# COMPACT_ATOMS: atom_id res chain seq x y z
N MET A 1 32.83 -35.65 -23.36
CA MET A 1 31.38 -35.44 -23.15
C MET A 1 30.88 -35.83 -21.75
N HIS A 2 31.72 -36.26 -20.79
CA HIS A 2 31.26 -36.56 -19.41
C HIS A 2 31.23 -35.32 -18.49
N GLY A 3 32.05 -34.29 -18.74
CA GLY A 3 32.08 -33.07 -17.90
C GLY A 3 30.84 -32.18 -18.01
N ASP A 4 30.26 -32.05 -19.22
CA ASP A 4 29.11 -31.15 -19.45
C ASP A 4 27.83 -31.62 -18.74
N ALA A 5 27.62 -32.95 -18.62
CA ALA A 5 26.47 -33.53 -17.93
C ALA A 5 26.59 -33.44 -16.40
N GLU A 6 27.82 -33.42 -15.87
CA GLU A 6 28.09 -33.30 -14.43
C GLU A 6 28.00 -31.84 -13.97
N LEU A 7 28.48 -30.90 -14.79
CA LEU A 7 28.27 -29.45 -14.61
C LEU A 7 26.78 -29.08 -14.66
N ALA A 8 26.00 -29.68 -15.57
CA ALA A 8 24.55 -29.46 -15.64
C ALA A 8 23.81 -29.95 -14.37
N ARG A 9 24.24 -31.08 -13.77
CA ARG A 9 23.67 -31.58 -12.51
C ARG A 9 24.07 -30.75 -11.29
N LEU A 10 25.28 -30.20 -11.28
CA LEU A 10 25.73 -29.27 -10.23
C LEU A 10 24.95 -27.95 -10.32
N SER A 11 24.72 -27.44 -11.53
CA SER A 11 23.89 -26.25 -11.74
C SER A 11 22.40 -26.43 -11.44
N ASP A 12 21.92 -27.66 -11.25
CA ASP A 12 20.54 -27.93 -10.80
C ASP A 12 20.42 -27.98 -9.26
N THR A 13 21.55 -28.10 -8.54
CA THR A 13 21.57 -28.32 -7.07
C THR A 13 22.20 -27.18 -6.27
N LEU A 14 22.78 -26.18 -6.93
CA LEU A 14 23.34 -25.00 -6.26
C LEU A 14 22.29 -24.31 -5.38
N LYS A 15 22.66 -24.05 -4.13
CA LYS A 15 21.90 -23.18 -3.24
C LYS A 15 22.77 -22.01 -2.87
N ALA A 16 22.29 -20.80 -3.15
CA ALA A 16 22.94 -19.58 -2.69
C ALA A 16 22.14 -19.01 -1.53
N GLN A 17 22.83 -18.54 -0.50
CA GLN A 17 22.21 -17.84 0.61
C GLN A 17 22.86 -16.47 0.73
N LEU A 18 22.03 -15.43 0.73
CA LEU A 18 22.47 -14.07 1.03
C LEU A 18 21.96 -13.72 2.43
N ARG A 19 22.87 -13.24 3.28
CA ARG A 19 22.55 -12.75 4.61
C ARG A 19 23.12 -11.35 4.78
N LEU A 20 22.26 -10.40 5.10
CA LEU A 20 22.58 -9.03 5.43
C LEU A 20 22.46 -8.89 6.94
N ASN A 21 23.55 -8.55 7.60
CA ASN A 21 23.56 -8.32 9.05
C ASN A 21 23.75 -6.82 9.29
N ASP A 22 22.68 -6.12 9.65
CA ASP A 22 22.68 -4.69 10.00
C ASP A 22 23.37 -3.80 8.95
N ALA A 23 23.11 -4.08 7.68
CA ALA A 23 23.65 -3.32 6.56
C ALA A 23 23.18 -1.86 6.67
N ARG A 24 24.12 -0.92 6.67
CA ARG A 24 23.81 0.51 6.81
C ARG A 24 23.21 1.04 5.53
N VAL A 25 22.10 1.75 5.68
CA VAL A 25 21.43 2.49 4.61
C VAL A 25 21.61 3.98 4.90
N PRO A 26 22.65 4.63 4.34
CA PRO A 26 23.03 5.98 4.74
C PRO A 26 22.04 7.05 4.26
N ASP A 27 21.34 6.81 3.16
CA ASP A 27 20.39 7.73 2.58
C ASP A 27 19.24 6.97 1.90
N PHE A 28 18.01 7.24 2.30
CA PHE A 28 16.81 6.67 1.69
C PHE A 28 16.46 7.25 0.32
N THR A 29 16.98 8.41 -0.06
CA THR A 29 16.65 9.03 -1.37
C THR A 29 17.08 8.16 -2.56
N VAL A 30 18.07 7.26 -2.38
CA VAL A 30 18.56 6.34 -3.42
C VAL A 30 17.50 5.35 -3.91
N TYR A 31 16.46 5.09 -3.11
CA TYR A 31 15.38 4.17 -3.42
C TYR A 31 14.20 4.82 -4.15
N ASN A 32 14.24 6.14 -4.41
CA ASN A 32 13.19 6.83 -5.17
C ASN A 32 12.90 6.20 -6.53
N ARG A 33 13.90 5.54 -7.14
CA ARG A 33 13.75 4.82 -8.41
C ARG A 33 12.77 3.64 -8.36
N TYR A 34 12.45 3.13 -7.16
CA TYR A 34 11.56 1.99 -6.95
C TYR A 34 10.17 2.42 -6.45
N LEU A 35 9.95 3.71 -6.20
CA LEU A 35 8.69 4.21 -5.69
C LEU A 35 7.69 4.48 -6.83
N PRO A 36 6.39 4.38 -6.54
CA PRO A 36 5.34 4.61 -7.52
C PRO A 36 5.23 6.07 -7.95
N GLY A 37 5.51 6.33 -9.23
CA GLY A 37 5.19 7.60 -9.89
C GLY A 37 5.83 8.83 -9.26
N ASN A 38 5.20 9.99 -9.44
CA ASN A 38 5.71 11.28 -8.95
C ASN A 38 5.13 11.70 -7.59
N ASN A 39 4.21 10.89 -7.03
CA ASN A 39 3.42 11.27 -5.86
C ASN A 39 4.03 10.76 -4.55
N VAL A 40 5.00 9.86 -4.58
CA VAL A 40 5.69 9.37 -3.38
C VAL A 40 7.18 9.59 -3.56
N ARG A 41 7.80 10.31 -2.63
CA ARG A 41 9.25 10.59 -2.67
C ARG A 41 9.86 10.50 -1.30
N LEU A 42 11.00 9.83 -1.19
CA LEU A 42 11.88 9.87 -0.03
C LEU A 42 12.80 11.09 -0.19
N LEU A 43 12.67 12.02 0.75
CA LEU A 43 13.43 13.27 0.83
C LEU A 43 14.68 13.13 1.69
N GLY A 44 14.73 12.11 2.55
CA GLY A 44 15.91 11.79 3.34
C GLY A 44 15.63 10.75 4.42
N GLY A 45 16.58 10.63 5.34
CA GLY A 45 16.58 9.64 6.40
C GLY A 45 17.62 8.55 6.15
N SER A 46 17.88 7.77 7.20
CA SER A 46 18.87 6.70 7.18
C SER A 46 18.36 5.52 8.01
N GLY A 47 18.98 4.36 7.86
CA GLY A 47 18.54 3.17 8.56
C GLY A 47 19.53 2.02 8.54
N SER A 48 19.04 0.88 9.02
CA SER A 48 19.73 -0.39 8.89
C SER A 48 18.81 -1.47 8.36
N LEU A 49 19.39 -2.36 7.56
CA LEU A 49 18.73 -3.46 6.88
C LEU A 49 19.34 -4.78 7.36
N THR A 50 18.50 -5.65 7.91
CA THR A 50 18.84 -7.04 8.16
C THR A 50 17.97 -7.91 7.28
N GLY A 51 18.50 -9.02 6.77
CA GLY A 51 17.69 -9.94 6.01
C GLY A 51 18.43 -11.20 5.62
N ASP A 52 17.66 -12.18 5.21
CA ASP A 52 18.13 -13.45 4.70
C ASP A 52 17.23 -13.91 3.54
N VAL A 53 17.87 -14.42 2.50
CA VAL A 53 17.19 -14.99 1.35
C VAL A 53 17.93 -16.24 0.88
N ALA A 54 17.17 -17.30 0.61
CA ALA A 54 17.69 -18.55 0.08
C ALA A 54 17.24 -18.73 -1.38
N LEU A 55 18.22 -18.93 -2.25
CA LEU A 55 18.10 -19.07 -3.69
C LEU A 55 18.40 -20.53 -4.05
N ASN A 56 17.57 -21.14 -4.90
CA ASN A 56 17.95 -22.37 -5.57
C ASN A 56 18.69 -22.05 -6.89
N ALA A 57 19.18 -23.11 -7.54
CA ALA A 57 20.01 -23.03 -8.72
C ALA A 57 19.26 -22.52 -9.97
N SER A 58 17.94 -22.70 -9.98
CA SER A 58 17.03 -22.22 -11.01
C SER A 58 16.73 -20.71 -10.89
N GLY A 59 17.20 -20.05 -9.83
CA GLY A 59 16.85 -18.67 -9.53
C GLY A 59 15.46 -18.51 -8.93
N ASP A 60 14.86 -19.59 -8.40
CA ASP A 60 13.68 -19.46 -7.56
C ASP A 60 14.11 -19.21 -6.11
N VAL A 61 13.48 -18.21 -5.48
CA VAL A 61 13.57 -18.03 -4.02
C VAL A 61 12.45 -18.84 -3.39
N GLY A 62 12.82 -19.75 -2.49
CA GLY A 62 11.86 -20.53 -1.72
C GLY A 62 11.23 -19.73 -0.58
N SER A 63 11.98 -18.82 0.05
CA SER A 63 11.49 -17.82 1.01
C SER A 63 12.61 -16.85 1.41
N GLY A 64 12.23 -15.71 1.99
CA GLY A 64 13.18 -14.76 2.59
C GLY A 64 12.48 -13.74 3.47
N HIS A 65 13.26 -13.08 4.32
CA HIS A 65 12.78 -12.01 5.18
C HIS A 65 13.76 -10.85 5.15
N ALA A 66 13.23 -9.64 5.23
CA ALA A 66 14.03 -8.44 5.41
C ALA A 66 13.35 -7.50 6.40
N ASN A 67 14.13 -6.93 7.31
CA ASN A 67 13.70 -5.86 8.20
C ASN A 67 14.56 -4.62 7.94
N LEU A 68 13.93 -3.57 7.43
CA LEU A 68 14.51 -2.24 7.28
C LEU A 68 13.97 -1.35 8.40
N ARG A 69 14.87 -0.82 9.25
CA ARG A 69 14.53 0.16 10.28
C ARG A 69 15.13 1.50 9.91
N GLY A 70 14.27 2.50 9.74
CA GLY A 70 14.64 3.86 9.40
C GLY A 70 14.39 4.84 10.54
N ARG A 71 15.32 5.78 10.70
CA ARG A 71 15.23 6.90 11.64
C ARG A 71 15.24 8.22 10.89
N GLY A 72 14.38 9.13 11.32
CA GLY A 72 14.22 10.43 10.66
C GLY A 72 13.90 10.30 9.18
N ALA A 73 13.16 9.24 8.80
CA ALA A 73 12.63 9.05 7.47
C ALA A 73 11.80 10.27 7.10
N HIS A 74 12.15 10.92 6.00
CA HIS A 74 11.47 12.10 5.50
C HIS A 74 10.87 11.76 4.15
N LEU A 75 9.55 11.79 4.06
CA LEU A 75 8.79 11.40 2.88
C LEU A 75 7.88 12.55 2.45
N ALA A 76 7.64 12.65 1.14
CA ALA A 76 6.61 13.48 0.56
C ALA A 76 5.58 12.58 -0.11
N LEU A 77 4.32 12.74 0.29
CA LEU A 77 3.16 12.09 -0.31
C LEU A 77 2.26 13.16 -0.91
N ALA A 78 2.25 13.26 -2.24
CA ALA A 78 1.46 14.21 -3.01
C ALA A 78 1.54 15.64 -2.46
N GLY A 79 2.77 16.10 -2.19
CA GLY A 79 3.06 17.43 -1.64
C GLY A 79 3.07 17.52 -0.11
N VAL A 80 2.40 16.59 0.60
CA VAL A 80 2.42 16.53 2.07
C VAL A 80 3.71 15.90 2.53
N GLN A 81 4.51 16.65 3.29
CA GLN A 81 5.74 16.15 3.88
C GLN A 81 5.45 15.50 5.24
N MET A 82 6.09 14.35 5.50
CA MET A 82 6.03 13.67 6.78
C MET A 82 7.44 13.28 7.23
N ARG A 83 7.69 13.37 8.53
CA ARG A 83 8.99 13.01 9.11
C ARG A 83 8.86 12.28 10.43
N GLY A 84 9.52 11.12 10.55
CA GLY A 84 9.49 10.28 11.75
C GLY A 84 10.29 9.00 11.57
N ASP A 85 9.91 7.94 12.25
CA ASP A 85 10.56 6.63 12.18
C ASP A 85 9.73 5.65 11.34
N ALA A 86 10.41 4.86 10.50
CA ALA A 86 9.76 3.89 9.62
C ALA A 86 10.35 2.51 9.80
N GLU A 87 9.53 1.47 9.68
CA GLU A 87 9.96 0.08 9.70
C GLU A 87 9.24 -0.70 8.61
N LEU A 88 9.99 -1.44 7.80
CA LEU A 88 9.48 -2.35 6.78
C LEU A 88 9.96 -3.75 7.12
N GLN A 89 9.01 -4.63 7.44
CA GLN A 89 9.19 -6.06 7.61
C GLN A 89 8.67 -6.74 6.35
N ALA A 90 9.54 -6.98 5.38
CA ALA A 90 9.21 -7.64 4.13
C ALA A 90 9.35 -9.16 4.29
N THR A 91 8.33 -9.87 3.81
CA THR A 91 8.32 -11.34 3.74
C THR A 91 8.23 -11.72 2.28
N LEU A 92 9.15 -12.53 1.79
CA LEU A 92 9.15 -13.07 0.45
C LEU A 92 8.76 -14.54 0.54
N GLN A 93 7.53 -14.87 0.16
CA GLN A 93 7.03 -16.26 0.16
C GLN A 93 7.53 -17.03 -1.07
N ARG A 94 7.72 -16.31 -2.18
CA ARG A 94 8.20 -16.87 -3.44
C ARG A 94 8.81 -15.78 -4.30
N ALA A 95 9.93 -16.05 -4.95
CA ALA A 95 10.37 -15.27 -6.10
C ALA A 95 10.67 -16.18 -7.28
N ASP A 96 10.30 -15.72 -8.46
CA ASP A 96 10.70 -16.26 -9.75
C ASP A 96 11.41 -15.11 -10.48
N PHE A 97 12.74 -15.07 -10.40
CA PHE A 97 13.51 -13.98 -11.02
C PHE A 97 13.48 -14.06 -12.55
N LYS A 98 13.24 -15.23 -13.13
CA LYS A 98 13.16 -15.40 -14.58
C LYS A 98 11.90 -14.75 -15.14
N ASN A 99 10.78 -14.90 -14.43
CA ASN A 99 9.49 -14.29 -14.79
C ASN A 99 9.23 -13.00 -14.01
N THR A 100 10.21 -12.48 -13.26
CA THR A 100 10.13 -11.29 -12.41
C THR A 100 8.88 -11.20 -11.54
N PHE A 101 8.46 -12.35 -11.01
CA PHE A 101 7.29 -12.48 -10.15
C PHE A 101 7.71 -12.65 -8.69
N PHE A 102 7.06 -11.92 -7.80
CA PHE A 102 7.33 -11.92 -6.37
C PHE A 102 6.03 -12.05 -5.58
N ASP A 103 5.98 -12.98 -4.64
CA ASP A 103 4.93 -13.08 -3.62
C ASP A 103 5.47 -12.51 -2.30
N LEU A 104 4.93 -11.34 -1.93
CA LEU A 104 5.30 -10.56 -0.76
C LEU A 104 4.25 -10.62 0.36
N SER A 105 3.42 -11.67 0.35
CA SER A 105 2.36 -11.89 1.34
C SER A 105 2.92 -11.96 2.77
N GLY A 106 2.27 -11.23 3.68
CA GLY A 106 2.70 -11.07 5.08
C GLY A 106 3.61 -9.86 5.34
N THR A 107 3.93 -9.06 4.32
CA THR A 107 4.73 -7.83 4.48
C THR A 107 4.01 -6.80 5.38
N ARG A 108 4.76 -6.13 6.25
CA ARG A 108 4.24 -5.09 7.16
C ARG A 108 5.10 -3.82 7.06
N ILE A 109 4.43 -2.68 7.03
CA ILE A 109 5.05 -1.34 7.13
C ILE A 109 4.49 -0.64 8.36
N ARG A 110 5.36 -0.02 9.16
CA ARG A 110 5.01 0.76 10.34
C ARG A 110 5.66 2.13 10.26
N LEU A 111 4.87 3.16 10.53
CA LEU A 111 5.28 4.56 10.66
C LEU A 111 5.00 4.98 12.10
N ARG A 112 5.98 5.59 12.76
CA ARG A 112 5.90 6.01 14.16
C ARG A 112 6.43 7.44 14.32
N ASP A 113 5.88 8.16 15.28
CA ASP A 113 6.33 9.51 15.64
C ASP A 113 6.42 10.44 14.43
N MET A 114 5.44 10.32 13.51
CA MET A 114 5.39 11.10 12.29
C MET A 114 4.86 12.49 12.59
N ARG A 115 5.65 13.50 12.24
CA ARG A 115 5.20 14.88 12.10
C ARG A 115 4.72 15.10 10.67
N VAL A 116 3.61 15.81 10.50
CA VAL A 116 2.93 15.99 9.20
C VAL A 116 2.83 17.48 8.88
N GLY A 117 3.38 17.88 7.73
CA GLY A 117 3.49 19.28 7.31
C GLY A 117 4.58 20.07 8.06
N ASP A 118 4.80 21.32 7.64
CA ASP A 118 5.78 22.24 8.25
C ASP A 118 5.23 22.93 9.52
N ASP A 119 3.91 23.13 9.60
CA ASP A 119 3.23 23.78 10.74
C ASP A 119 2.99 22.84 11.94
N GLY A 120 3.79 21.77 12.03
CA GLY A 120 3.58 20.59 12.86
C GLY A 120 2.98 20.89 14.24
N LYS A 121 1.69 20.61 14.42
CA LYS A 121 1.21 20.24 15.75
C LYS A 121 1.97 18.97 16.14
N ASP A 122 2.46 18.91 17.37
CA ASP A 122 3.14 17.76 17.99
C ASP A 122 2.16 16.58 18.19
N THR A 123 1.55 16.12 17.11
CA THR A 123 0.82 14.87 17.05
C THR A 123 1.81 13.83 16.58
N SER A 124 2.19 12.90 17.48
CA SER A 124 2.91 11.67 17.14
C SER A 124 1.98 10.78 16.33
N TRP A 125 1.82 11.10 15.04
CA TRP A 125 1.00 10.31 14.15
C TRP A 125 1.70 8.98 13.88
N TRP A 126 0.92 7.91 13.84
CA TRP A 126 1.39 6.58 13.50
C TRP A 126 0.48 5.93 12.47
N GLY A 127 1.04 5.00 11.72
CA GLY A 127 0.31 4.20 10.74
C GLY A 127 0.95 2.83 10.57
N GLU A 128 0.14 1.81 10.37
CA GLU A 128 0.53 0.44 10.10
C GLU A 128 -0.21 -0.06 8.86
N LEU A 129 0.53 -0.62 7.92
CA LEU A 129 0.01 -1.30 6.74
C LEU A 129 0.46 -2.75 6.81
N GLN A 130 -0.48 -3.68 6.69
CA GLN A 130 -0.23 -5.10 6.58
C GLN A 130 -0.75 -5.60 5.23
N VAL A 131 0.14 -6.22 4.46
CA VAL A 131 -0.20 -6.89 3.20
C VAL A 131 -0.49 -8.35 3.53
N GLY A 132 -1.77 -8.74 3.50
CA GLY A 132 -2.19 -10.11 3.76
C GLY A 132 -1.76 -11.03 2.62
N ALA A 133 -2.31 -10.79 1.43
CA ALA A 133 -1.87 -11.37 0.18
C ALA A 133 -1.27 -10.26 -0.70
N GLY A 134 -0.13 -10.50 -1.35
CA GLY A 134 0.50 -9.47 -2.18
C GLY A 134 1.44 -10.03 -3.22
N THR A 135 1.26 -9.68 -4.49
CA THR A 135 2.11 -10.11 -5.59
C THR A 135 2.58 -8.94 -6.44
N ILE A 136 3.78 -9.08 -7.01
CA ILE A 136 4.38 -8.11 -7.92
C ILE A 136 4.85 -8.84 -9.17
N GLN A 137 4.34 -8.41 -10.32
CA GLN A 137 4.89 -8.69 -11.64
C GLN A 137 5.71 -7.46 -12.06
N ALA A 138 7.04 -7.58 -12.03
CA ALA A 138 7.94 -6.45 -12.28
C ALA A 138 8.20 -6.18 -13.78
N ASP A 139 8.13 -7.21 -14.63
CA ASP A 139 8.21 -7.04 -16.10
C ASP A 139 6.92 -6.51 -16.72
N ALA A 140 6.99 -6.13 -17.99
CA ALA A 140 5.82 -5.69 -18.75
C ALA A 140 4.83 -6.85 -19.01
N PRO A 141 3.53 -6.71 -18.66
CA PRO A 141 2.93 -5.53 -18.02
C PRO A 141 3.14 -5.50 -16.51
N PHE A 142 3.77 -4.42 -16.02
CA PHE A 142 3.96 -4.20 -14.59
C PHE A 142 2.63 -4.23 -13.86
N GLN A 143 2.54 -5.03 -12.80
CA GLN A 143 1.32 -5.19 -12.01
C GLN A 143 1.66 -5.48 -10.55
N VAL A 144 0.94 -4.82 -9.66
CA VAL A 144 0.93 -5.12 -8.23
C VAL A 144 -0.51 -5.45 -7.85
N ASP A 145 -0.72 -6.57 -7.17
CA ASP A 145 -1.99 -6.93 -6.54
C ASP A 145 -1.76 -7.10 -5.04
N ALA A 146 -2.64 -6.54 -4.22
CA ALA A 146 -2.53 -6.66 -2.78
C ALA A 146 -3.90 -6.63 -2.08
N ASP A 147 -4.07 -7.49 -1.10
CA ASP A 147 -5.08 -7.38 -0.06
C ASP A 147 -4.40 -6.76 1.17
N ALA A 148 -4.87 -5.59 1.58
CA ALA A 148 -4.21 -4.78 2.60
C ALA A 148 -5.16 -4.46 3.76
N ALA A 149 -4.61 -4.49 4.97
CA ALA A 149 -5.20 -3.91 6.17
C ALA A 149 -4.34 -2.72 6.62
N ILE A 150 -4.99 -1.63 6.98
CA ILE A 150 -4.35 -0.39 7.40
C ILE A 150 -4.94 0.01 8.75
N ARG A 151 -4.08 0.41 9.68
CA ARG A 151 -4.45 1.04 10.94
C ARG A 151 -3.69 2.34 11.06
N MET A 152 -4.34 3.43 11.43
CA MET A 152 -3.65 4.71 11.55
C MET A 152 -4.27 5.57 12.64
N HIS A 153 -3.47 6.46 13.22
CA HIS A 153 -3.92 7.35 14.29
C HIS A 153 -5.15 8.17 13.90
N ASP A 154 -5.19 8.69 12.68
CA ASP A 154 -6.33 9.36 12.06
C ASP A 154 -6.09 9.52 10.56
N ILE A 155 -7.12 9.95 9.83
CA ILE A 155 -7.09 10.14 8.37
C ILE A 155 -6.51 11.51 7.94
N ALA A 156 -6.14 12.39 8.87
CA ALA A 156 -5.79 13.77 8.58
C ALA A 156 -4.62 13.94 7.59
N PRO A 157 -3.56 13.10 7.62
CA PRO A 157 -2.48 13.21 6.65
C PRO A 157 -2.93 12.91 5.23
N LEU A 158 -3.82 11.93 5.05
CA LEU A 158 -4.34 11.57 3.73
C LEU A 158 -5.26 12.67 3.16
N LEU A 159 -6.05 13.33 4.01
CA LEU A 159 -6.88 14.44 3.57
C LEU A 159 -6.06 15.69 3.24
N SER A 160 -4.92 15.89 3.92
CA SER A 160 -4.05 17.06 3.69
C SER A 160 -3.44 17.13 2.29
N VAL A 161 -3.50 16.03 1.52
CA VAL A 161 -3.16 16.00 0.09
C VAL A 161 -4.10 16.88 -0.73
N PHE A 162 -5.32 17.12 -0.26
CA PHE A 162 -6.28 17.99 -0.91
C PHE A 162 -6.21 19.40 -0.30
N GLU A 163 -5.65 20.35 -1.06
CA GLU A 163 -5.26 21.70 -0.60
C GLU A 163 -6.39 22.58 -0.02
N GLN A 164 -7.66 22.28 -0.31
CA GLN A 164 -8.80 23.15 0.06
C GLN A 164 -9.62 22.56 1.22
N ARG A 165 -9.10 22.70 2.45
CA ARG A 165 -9.81 22.27 3.69
C ARG A 165 -11.15 22.96 3.91
N ALA A 166 -11.34 24.17 3.38
CA ALA A 166 -12.56 24.96 3.55
C ALA A 166 -13.81 24.33 2.88
N ASP A 167 -13.60 23.47 1.87
CA ASP A 167 -14.67 22.83 1.11
C ASP A 167 -15.02 21.43 1.61
N TYR A 168 -14.42 20.99 2.73
CA TYR A 168 -14.68 19.66 3.28
C TYR A 168 -16.11 19.56 3.77
N PRO A 169 -16.91 18.64 3.21
CA PRO A 169 -18.24 18.36 3.73
C PRO A 169 -18.17 17.98 5.22
N ARG A 170 -19.25 18.23 5.97
CA ARG A 170 -19.32 17.92 7.41
C ARG A 170 -18.97 16.48 7.76
N TRP A 171 -19.21 15.53 6.87
CA TRP A 171 -18.83 14.13 7.07
C TRP A 171 -17.30 13.91 7.01
N VAL A 172 -16.57 14.66 6.18
CA VAL A 172 -15.08 14.63 6.14
C VAL A 172 -14.51 15.13 7.46
N LEU A 173 -15.11 16.20 8.02
CA LEU A 173 -14.75 16.70 9.34
C LEU A 173 -15.00 15.65 10.43
N GLY A 174 -16.11 14.92 10.34
CA GLY A 174 -16.40 13.81 11.24
C GLY A 174 -15.34 12.69 11.20
N LEU A 175 -14.72 12.42 10.03
CA LEU A 175 -13.62 11.44 9.93
C LEU A 175 -12.33 11.94 10.60
N LEU A 176 -12.06 13.25 10.51
CA LEU A 176 -10.92 13.91 11.14
C LEU A 176 -11.03 13.97 12.66
N ASP A 177 -12.25 14.21 13.17
CA ASP A 177 -12.51 14.42 14.59
C ASP A 177 -12.48 13.12 15.41
N SER A 178 -12.55 11.96 14.75
CA SER A 178 -12.63 10.67 15.42
C SER A 178 -11.41 9.81 15.10
N GLY A 179 -10.34 10.07 15.86
CA GLY A 179 -9.21 9.20 16.19
C GLY A 179 -8.87 8.06 15.23
N GLU A 180 -8.49 6.92 15.81
CA GLU A 180 -7.94 5.78 15.09
C GLU A 180 -8.87 5.29 13.98
N LEU A 181 -8.29 5.03 12.81
CA LEU A 181 -8.97 4.51 11.64
C LEU A 181 -8.42 3.11 11.31
N ASP A 182 -9.34 2.17 11.19
CA ASP A 182 -9.08 0.84 10.65
C ASP A 182 -9.64 0.76 9.24
N ALA A 183 -8.87 0.20 8.31
CA ALA A 183 -9.32 -0.01 6.94
C ALA A 183 -8.81 -1.32 6.35
N THR A 184 -9.59 -1.93 5.48
CA THR A 184 -9.21 -3.09 4.68
C THR A 184 -9.60 -2.83 3.24
N GLY A 185 -8.83 -3.32 2.29
CA GLY A 185 -9.21 -3.22 0.88
C GLY A 185 -8.29 -3.98 -0.04
N ARG A 186 -8.72 -4.08 -1.29
CA ARG A 186 -7.98 -4.75 -2.37
C ARG A 186 -7.47 -3.71 -3.33
N VAL A 187 -6.21 -3.83 -3.70
CA VAL A 187 -5.53 -2.87 -4.57
C VAL A 187 -4.95 -3.61 -5.75
N ARG A 188 -5.20 -3.08 -6.95
CA ARG A 188 -4.46 -3.44 -8.16
C ARG A 188 -3.85 -2.18 -8.76
N TRP A 189 -2.55 -2.20 -8.95
CA TRP A 189 -1.84 -1.11 -9.58
C TRP A 189 -1.13 -1.59 -10.84
N ARG A 190 -1.37 -0.89 -11.96
CA ARG A 190 -0.80 -1.15 -13.28
C ARG A 190 -0.36 0.16 -13.92
N LYS A 191 0.93 0.49 -13.83
CA LYS A 191 1.51 1.75 -14.35
C LYS A 191 0.73 2.99 -13.86
N GLN A 192 -0.18 3.53 -14.67
CA GLN A 192 -0.97 4.73 -14.37
C GLN A 192 -2.40 4.40 -13.89
N GLN A 193 -2.79 3.12 -13.89
CA GLN A 193 -4.10 2.68 -13.43
C GLN A 193 -3.99 2.15 -12.00
N LEU A 194 -4.73 2.75 -11.08
CA LEU A 194 -4.92 2.27 -9.72
C LEU A 194 -6.39 1.88 -9.54
N LEU A 195 -6.64 0.63 -9.17
CA LEU A 195 -7.95 0.13 -8.77
C LEU A 195 -7.89 -0.16 -7.27
N VAL A 196 -8.84 0.37 -6.53
CA VAL A 196 -9.10 0.06 -5.13
C VAL A 196 -10.52 -0.50 -5.08
N ASP A 197 -10.69 -1.68 -4.53
CA ASP A 197 -11.99 -2.34 -4.46
C ASP A 197 -12.21 -2.94 -3.08
N ASP A 198 -13.48 -3.11 -2.71
CA ASP A 198 -13.88 -3.62 -1.40
C ASP A 198 -13.19 -2.86 -0.24
N LEU A 199 -12.99 -1.53 -0.40
CA LEU A 199 -12.42 -0.70 0.65
C LEU A 199 -13.48 -0.54 1.73
N HIS A 200 -13.22 -1.09 2.90
CA HIS A 200 -13.97 -0.83 4.12
C HIS A 200 -13.07 -0.04 5.05
N ALA A 201 -13.53 1.13 5.48
CA ALA A 201 -12.83 1.94 6.44
C ALA A 201 -13.79 2.31 7.56
N GLU A 202 -13.36 2.23 8.80
CA GLU A 202 -14.18 2.58 9.94
C GLU A 202 -13.35 3.26 11.02
N ASN A 203 -13.99 4.19 11.70
CA ASN A 203 -13.52 4.72 12.97
C ASN A 203 -14.70 4.72 13.95
N ALA A 204 -14.50 5.28 15.14
CA ALA A 204 -15.51 5.30 16.19
C ALA A 204 -16.87 5.95 15.79
N ARG A 205 -16.93 6.73 14.70
CA ARG A 205 -18.14 7.49 14.33
C ARG A 205 -18.68 7.18 12.93
N LEU A 206 -17.83 6.75 12.00
CA LEU A 206 -18.15 6.72 10.57
C LEU A 206 -17.59 5.46 9.90
N PRO A 207 -18.43 4.45 9.67
CA PRO A 207 -18.12 3.40 8.71
C PRO A 207 -18.34 3.89 7.28
N LEU A 208 -17.40 3.54 6.43
CA LEU A 208 -17.25 3.95 5.05
C LEU A 208 -16.95 2.73 4.19
N ARG A 209 -17.54 2.68 3.00
CA ARG A 209 -17.22 1.71 1.97
C ARG A 209 -16.93 2.43 0.68
N ALA A 210 -15.89 2.03 -0.04
CA ALA A 210 -15.61 2.60 -1.33
C ALA A 210 -15.05 1.60 -2.33
N ARG A 211 -15.19 1.96 -3.59
CA ARG A 211 -14.43 1.40 -4.70
C ARG A 211 -14.03 2.54 -5.63
N LEU A 212 -12.81 2.50 -6.14
CA LEU A 212 -12.21 3.60 -6.85
C LEU A 212 -11.34 3.08 -8.00
N ALA A 213 -11.59 3.57 -9.20
CA ALA A 213 -10.74 3.41 -10.37
C ALA A 213 -10.15 4.77 -10.74
N LEU A 214 -8.82 4.87 -10.65
CA LEU A 214 -8.04 6.04 -11.03
C LEU A 214 -7.18 5.70 -12.24
N ASN A 215 -7.21 6.57 -13.24
CA ASN A 215 -6.22 6.65 -14.30
C ASN A 215 -5.91 8.13 -14.60
N ASP A 216 -4.96 8.42 -15.49
CA ASP A 216 -4.53 9.79 -15.78
C ASP A 216 -5.67 10.72 -16.26
N ALA A 217 -6.69 10.19 -16.93
CA ALA A 217 -7.75 10.97 -17.57
C ALA A 217 -9.09 10.93 -16.83
N GLN A 218 -9.38 9.86 -16.10
CA GLN A 218 -10.67 9.58 -15.50
C GLN A 218 -10.52 9.06 -14.08
N ARG A 219 -11.44 9.53 -13.24
CA ARG A 219 -11.61 9.09 -11.86
C ARG A 219 -13.03 8.60 -11.75
N ARG A 220 -13.21 7.32 -11.43
CA ARG A 220 -14.50 6.69 -11.25
C ARG A 220 -14.56 6.04 -9.89
N GLY A 221 -15.69 6.09 -9.22
CA GLY A 221 -15.81 5.38 -7.97
C GLY A 221 -17.14 5.60 -7.29
N ASP A 222 -17.43 4.66 -6.40
CA ASP A 222 -18.63 4.66 -5.60
C ASP A 222 -18.20 4.73 -4.14
N LEU A 223 -18.86 5.59 -3.39
CA LEU A 223 -18.62 5.80 -1.98
C LEU A 223 -19.94 5.67 -1.25
N TYR A 224 -19.99 4.79 -0.26
CA TYR A 224 -21.05 4.74 0.73
C TYR A 224 -20.50 5.14 2.09
N LEU A 225 -21.19 6.07 2.76
CA LEU A 225 -20.87 6.49 4.12
C LEU A 225 -22.11 6.41 5.00
N ARG A 226 -21.91 6.08 6.27
CA ARG A 226 -22.97 6.05 7.27
C ARG A 226 -22.61 6.91 8.47
N CYS A 227 -23.49 7.83 8.83
CA CYS A 227 -23.37 8.69 10.01
C CYS A 227 -24.61 8.52 10.88
N GLY A 228 -24.50 7.72 11.95
CA GLY A 228 -25.65 7.34 12.77
C GLY A 228 -26.69 6.55 11.95
N VAL A 229 -27.89 7.09 11.84
CA VAL A 229 -29.02 6.52 11.07
C VAL A 229 -29.04 6.95 9.61
N PHE A 230 -28.23 7.94 9.21
CA PHE A 230 -28.20 8.45 7.85
C PHE A 230 -27.14 7.73 7.03
N GLY A 231 -27.53 7.27 5.83
CA GLY A 231 -26.61 6.78 4.80
C GLY A 231 -26.56 7.76 3.63
N ALA A 232 -25.38 7.91 3.03
CA ALA A 232 -25.22 8.64 1.78
C ALA A 232 -24.33 7.85 0.83
N GLY A 233 -24.76 7.73 -0.42
CA GLY A 233 -24.02 7.21 -1.55
C GLY A 233 -23.57 8.36 -2.44
N ILE A 234 -22.36 8.28 -2.96
CA ILE A 234 -21.80 9.22 -3.92
C ILE A 234 -21.22 8.43 -5.08
N GLU A 235 -21.73 8.68 -6.28
CA GLU A 235 -21.14 8.21 -7.53
C GLU A 235 -20.23 9.30 -8.08
N LEU A 236 -19.02 8.93 -8.48
CA LEU A 236 -18.07 9.78 -9.16
C LEU A 236 -17.83 9.25 -10.58
N ASP A 237 -18.07 10.07 -11.60
CA ASP A 237 -17.60 9.85 -12.97
C ASP A 237 -16.91 11.11 -13.50
N GLY A 238 -15.57 11.08 -13.52
CA GLY A 238 -14.73 12.21 -13.87
C GLY A 238 -14.89 13.34 -12.86
N LYS A 239 -15.56 14.42 -13.27
CA LYS A 239 -15.88 15.58 -12.41
C LYS A 239 -17.34 15.57 -11.93
N GLN A 240 -18.19 14.73 -12.51
CA GLN A 240 -19.59 14.65 -12.14
C GLN A 240 -19.73 13.86 -10.84
N ARG A 241 -20.61 14.34 -9.96
CA ARG A 241 -20.91 13.74 -8.66
C ARG A 241 -22.42 13.55 -8.55
N GLN A 242 -22.87 12.33 -8.38
CA GLN A 242 -24.28 12.04 -8.14
C GLN A 242 -24.47 11.55 -6.71
N TRP A 243 -25.56 11.98 -6.07
CA TRP A 243 -25.85 11.68 -4.68
C TRP A 243 -27.03 10.72 -4.58
N HIS A 244 -26.86 9.67 -3.80
CA HIS A 244 -27.88 8.67 -3.51
C HIS A 244 -28.15 8.67 -2.00
N LEU A 245 -29.22 9.32 -1.58
CA LEU A 245 -29.57 9.45 -0.15
C LEU A 245 -30.62 8.42 0.29
N ALA A 246 -31.60 8.14 -0.58
CA ALA A 246 -32.57 7.08 -0.37
C ALA A 246 -32.00 5.75 -0.86
N GLY A 247 -32.07 4.70 -0.03
CA GLY A 247 -31.53 3.38 -0.37
C GLY A 247 -30.02 3.40 -0.67
N ALA A 248 -29.29 4.33 -0.04
CA ALA A 248 -27.87 4.58 -0.33
C ALA A 248 -27.01 3.32 -0.22
N ARG A 249 -27.35 2.44 0.72
CA ARG A 249 -26.61 1.21 0.95
C ARG A 249 -26.90 0.19 -0.13
N GLU A 250 -28.18 0.00 -0.45
CA GLU A 250 -28.65 -0.90 -1.49
C GLU A 250 -28.09 -0.48 -2.86
N TRP A 251 -28.03 0.82 -3.13
CA TRP A 251 -27.40 1.36 -4.33
C TRP A 251 -25.92 0.99 -4.41
N TYR A 252 -25.15 1.15 -3.32
CA TYR A 252 -23.72 0.82 -3.31
C TYR A 252 -23.48 -0.69 -3.47
N ASP A 253 -24.27 -1.50 -2.78
CA ASP A 253 -24.16 -2.97 -2.82
C ASP A 253 -24.56 -3.52 -4.21
N ALA A 254 -25.37 -2.78 -4.99
CA ALA A 254 -25.72 -3.12 -6.37
C ALA A 254 -24.61 -2.79 -7.38
N GLN A 255 -23.62 -1.97 -7.03
CA GLN A 255 -22.53 -1.62 -7.95
C GLN A 255 -21.61 -2.82 -8.19
N PRO A 256 -21.07 -2.99 -9.41
CA PRO A 256 -20.15 -4.07 -9.73
C PRO A 256 -18.79 -3.87 -9.05
N GLY A 257 -18.18 -4.97 -8.57
CA GLY A 257 -16.81 -4.93 -8.05
C GLY A 257 -15.81 -4.57 -9.15
N LEU A 258 -14.77 -3.81 -8.83
CA LEU A 258 -13.73 -3.40 -9.78
C LEU A 258 -12.68 -4.49 -10.00
N LEU A 259 -12.50 -5.38 -9.02
CA LEU A 259 -11.54 -6.46 -9.07
C LEU A 259 -12.25 -7.81 -9.00
N PRO A 260 -11.76 -8.82 -9.74
CA PRO A 260 -12.34 -10.16 -9.67
C PRO A 260 -12.33 -10.66 -8.22
N PRO A 261 -13.30 -11.49 -7.82
CA PRO A 261 -13.28 -12.08 -6.49
C PRO A 261 -11.96 -12.82 -6.28
N VAL A 262 -11.36 -12.68 -5.10
CA VAL A 262 -10.19 -13.50 -4.74
C VAL A 262 -10.64 -14.95 -4.80
N ALA A 263 -9.98 -15.76 -5.64
CA ALA A 263 -10.23 -17.19 -5.65
C ALA A 263 -9.84 -17.72 -4.27
N LYS A 264 -10.84 -18.08 -3.46
CA LYS A 264 -10.59 -18.71 -2.16
C LYS A 264 -9.84 -20.00 -2.43
N THR A 265 -8.57 -20.04 -2.10
CA THR A 265 -7.81 -21.29 -2.07
C THR A 265 -8.50 -22.18 -1.03
N LYS A 266 -8.98 -23.33 -1.48
CA LYS A 266 -9.61 -24.35 -0.63
C LYS A 266 -8.58 -25.06 0.21
#